data_AF-A0A447TT84-F1
#
_entry.id   AF-A0A447TT84-F1
#
_cell.length_a   1.000
_cell.length_b   1.000
_cell.length_c   1.000
_cell.angle_alpha   90.00
_cell.angle_beta   90.00
_cell.angle_gamma   90.00
#
_symmetry.space_group_name_H-M   'P 1'
#
loop_
_entity.id
_entity.type
_entity.pdbx_description
1 polymer ?
#
loop_
_entity_poly.entity_id
_entity_poly.type
_entity_poly.pdbx_seq_one_letter_code
_entity_poly.pdbx_strand_id
1 'polypeptide(L)' 'MLEYVNDDGVTVKEEVKPETGDYGRVYDALYQTLTVGTPNYVKESEVLTNLEILERAFEQATPATITLAK' A
#
# COMPACT_ATOMS: atom_id res chain seq x y z
N MET A 1 15.84 9.57 -8.40
CA MET A 1 15.83 10.09 -9.79
C MET A 1 14.97 9.16 -10.63
N LEU A 2 13.91 9.69 -11.21
CA LEU A 2 13.05 9.00 -12.17
C LEU A 2 13.36 9.56 -13.56
N GLU A 3 13.44 8.67 -14.54
CA GLU A 3 13.60 9.05 -15.95
C GLU A 3 12.53 8.30 -16.74
N TYR A 4 11.66 9.04 -17.41
CA TYR A 4 10.52 8.51 -18.15
C TYR A 4 10.22 9.35 -19.38
N VAL A 5 9.48 8.79 -20.34
CA VAL A 5 8.94 9.53 -21.49
C VAL A 5 7.51 9.93 -21.14
N ASN A 6 7.21 11.22 -21.18
CA ASN A 6 5.87 11.72 -20.91
C ASN A 6 4.94 11.55 -22.13
N ASP A 7 3.66 11.93 -21.98
CA ASP A 7 2.65 11.79 -23.04
C ASP A 7 2.98 12.59 -24.32
N ASP A 8 3.82 13.62 -24.21
CA ASP A 8 4.30 14.44 -25.33
C ASP A 8 5.53 13.83 -26.04
N GLY A 9 5.99 12.65 -25.63
CA GLY A 9 7.17 11.99 -26.19
C GLY A 9 8.50 12.60 -25.72
N VAL A 10 8.48 13.44 -24.69
CA VAL A 10 9.67 14.11 -24.14
C VAL A 10 10.24 13.29 -23.00
N THR A 11 11.56 13.10 -23.01
CA THR A 11 12.28 12.51 -21.87
C THR A 11 12.30 13.50 -20.71
N VAL A 12 11.67 13.13 -19.60
CA VAL A 12 11.63 13.90 -18.35
C VAL A 12 12.57 13.25 -17.34
N LYS A 13 13.35 14.09 -16.64
CA LYS A 13 14.15 13.71 -15.48
C LYS A 13 13.62 14.41 -14.24
N GLU A 14 13.25 13.62 -13.24
CA GLU A 14 12.63 14.13 -12.02
C GLU A 14 13.37 13.62 -10.77
N GLU A 15 13.61 14.53 -9.83
CA GLU A 15 14.13 14.20 -8.52
C GLU A 15 12.99 14.23 -7.50
N VAL A 16 12.51 13.05 -7.12
CA VAL A 16 11.52 12.90 -6.04
C VAL A 16 12.25 12.88 -4.71
N LYS A 17 11.97 13.88 -3.87
CA LYS A 17 12.50 13.94 -2.51
C LYS A 17 11.80 12.89 -1.64
N PRO A 18 12.52 12.22 -0.72
CA PRO A 18 11.89 11.35 0.26
C PRO A 18 10.91 12.14 1.13
N GLU A 19 9.72 11.58 1.33
CA GLU A 19 8.78 12.07 2.33
C GLU A 19 9.29 11.76 3.74
N THR A 20 9.00 12.63 4.69
CA THR A 20 9.35 12.40 6.10
C THR A 20 8.48 11.29 6.67
N GLY A 21 9.10 10.19 7.09
CA GLY A 21 8.42 9.10 7.80
C GLY A 21 8.14 9.46 9.26
N ASP A 22 6.90 9.22 9.71
CA ASP A 22 6.49 9.41 11.10
C ASP A 22 5.48 8.33 11.52
N TYR A 23 5.91 7.40 12.38
CA TYR A 23 5.05 6.36 12.92
C TYR A 23 4.07 6.88 13.99
N GLY A 24 4.30 8.07 14.54
CA GLY A 24 3.36 8.75 15.45
C GLY A 24 1.98 8.98 14.80
N ARG A 25 1.95 9.14 13.47
CA ARG A 25 0.72 9.29 12.69
C ARG A 25 -0.26 8.13 12.82
N VAL A 26 0.22 6.95 13.22
CA VAL A 26 -0.66 5.81 13.57
C VAL A 26 -1.54 6.18 14.76
N TYR A 27 -0.96 6.74 15.81
CA TYR A 27 -1.68 7.16 17.01
C TYR A 27 -2.57 8.36 16.75
N ASP A 28 -2.14 9.30 15.91
CA ASP A 28 -2.99 10.43 15.50
C ASP A 28 -4.26 9.92 14.80
N ALA A 29 -4.13 8.97 13.89
CA ALA A 29 -5.29 8.40 13.20
C ALA A 29 -6.20 7.59 14.12
N LEU A 30 -5.63 6.82 15.06
CA LEU A 30 -6.39 6.13 16.09
C LEU A 30 -7.11 7.12 17.01
N TYR A 31 -6.46 8.21 17.39
CA TYR A 31 -7.07 9.26 18.20
C TYR A 31 -8.28 9.86 17.47
N GLN A 32 -8.15 10.21 16.19
CA GLN A 32 -9.27 10.71 15.38
C GLN A 32 -10.41 9.68 15.25
N THR A 33 -10.06 8.41 15.09
CA THR A 33 -11.04 7.32 15.02
C THR A 33 -11.85 7.23 16.31
N LEU A 34 -11.16 7.24 17.46
CA LEU A 34 -11.77 7.04 18.77
C LEU A 34 -12.49 8.27 19.32
N THR A 35 -12.04 9.48 18.98
CA THR A 35 -12.57 10.73 19.54
C THR A 35 -13.64 11.40 18.69
N VAL A 36 -13.56 11.27 17.36
CA VAL A 36 -14.48 11.94 16.43
C VAL A 36 -15.13 10.99 15.43
N GLY A 37 -14.86 9.68 15.52
CA GLY A 37 -15.52 8.67 14.68
C GLY A 37 -15.03 8.64 13.23
N THR A 38 -13.83 9.16 12.95
CA THR A 38 -13.22 9.04 11.62
C THR A 38 -13.00 7.55 11.29
N PRO A 39 -13.14 7.11 10.02
CA PRO A 39 -12.79 5.74 9.65
C PRO A 39 -11.33 5.41 10.01
N ASN A 40 -11.08 4.15 10.40
CA ASN A 40 -9.73 3.70 10.71
C ASN A 40 -8.79 3.86 9.50
N TYR A 41 -7.51 4.13 9.76
CA TYR A 41 -6.51 4.35 8.70
C TYR A 41 -6.16 3.09 7.89
N VAL A 42 -6.55 1.91 8.40
CA VAL A 42 -6.50 0.62 7.72
C VAL A 42 -7.91 0.07 7.61
N LYS A 43 -8.33 -0.28 6.40
CA LYS A 43 -9.61 -0.95 6.15
C LYS A 43 -9.49 -2.44 6.46
N GLU A 44 -10.57 -3.03 6.94
CA GLU A 44 -10.62 -4.47 7.21
C GLU A 44 -10.28 -5.31 5.97
N SER A 45 -10.79 -4.95 4.81
CA SER A 45 -10.51 -5.67 3.56
C SER A 45 -9.03 -5.66 3.19
N GLU A 46 -8.29 -4.60 3.51
CA GLU A 46 -6.85 -4.52 3.23
C GLU A 46 -6.08 -5.54 4.08
N VAL A 47 -6.48 -5.70 5.35
CA VAL A 47 -5.90 -6.71 6.25
C VAL A 47 -6.23 -8.12 5.76
N LEU A 48 -7.50 -8.39 5.45
CA LEU A 48 -7.94 -9.70 4.99
C LEU A 48 -7.27 -10.10 3.68
N THR A 49 -7.18 -9.20 2.71
CA THR A 49 -6.48 -9.46 1.45
C THR A 49 -5.00 -9.73 1.67
N ASN A 50 -4.33 -9.00 2.57
CA ASN A 50 -2.92 -9.24 2.86
C ASN A 50 -2.69 -10.61 3.51
N LEU A 51 -3.56 -11.01 4.44
CA LEU A 51 -3.52 -12.33 5.06
C LEU A 51 -3.77 -13.46 4.05
N GLU A 52 -4.76 -13.30 3.15
CA GLU A 52 -5.03 -14.25 2.08
C GLU A 52 -3.79 -14.44 1.19
N ILE A 53 -3.14 -13.34 0.75
CA ILE A 53 -1.94 -13.44 -0.08
C ILE A 53 -0.85 -14.26 0.63
N LEU A 54 -0.60 -14.01 1.91
CA LEU A 54 0.42 -14.72 2.70
C LEU A 54 0.08 -16.20 2.88
N GLU A 55 -1.17 -16.52 3.15
CA GLU A 55 -1.64 -17.89 3.32
C GLU A 55 -1.53 -18.67 2.00
N ARG A 56 -2.04 -18.09 0.91
CA ARG A 56 -2.07 -18.72 -0.41
C ARG A 56 -0.71 -18.85 -1.07
N ALA A 57 0.29 -18.08 -0.62
CA ALA A 57 1.67 -18.21 -1.08
C ALA A 57 2.28 -19.60 -0.81
N PHE A 58 1.72 -20.37 0.14
CA PHE A 58 2.17 -21.72 0.49
C PHE A 58 1.21 -22.83 0.07
N GLU A 59 0.10 -22.51 -0.62
CA GLU A 59 -0.86 -23.51 -1.12
C GLU A 59 -0.26 -24.44 -2.19
N GLN A 60 0.77 -23.98 -2.90
CA GLN A 60 1.37 -24.65 -4.04
C GLN A 60 2.89 -24.62 -3.94
N ALA A 61 3.57 -25.63 -4.48
CA ALA A 61 5.02 -25.62 -4.54
C ALA A 61 5.51 -24.41 -5.37
N THR A 62 6.56 -23.75 -4.88
CA THR A 62 7.12 -22.57 -5.55
C THR A 62 7.97 -22.98 -6.77
N PRO A 63 7.98 -22.19 -7.86
CA PRO A 63 7.22 -20.96 -8.10
C PRO A 63 5.76 -21.24 -8.54
N ALA A 64 4.83 -20.39 -8.08
CA ALA A 64 3.41 -20.48 -8.44
C ALA A 64 2.82 -19.09 -8.68
N THR A 65 1.75 -19.04 -9.49
CA THR A 65 0.91 -17.86 -9.66
C THR A 65 -0.52 -18.21 -9.24
N ILE A 66 -1.12 -17.36 -8.41
CA ILE A 66 -2.47 -17.54 -7.90
C ILE A 66 -3.38 -16.43 -8.40
N THR A 67 -4.66 -16.73 -8.63
CA THR A 67 -5.70 -15.74 -8.89
C THR A 67 -6.60 -15.67 -7.67
N LEU A 68 -6.86 -14.46 -7.17
CA LEU A 68 -7.80 -14.20 -6.09
C LEU A 68 -9.18 -13.96 -6.72
N ALA A 69 -10.22 -14.60 -6.19
CA ALA A 69 -11.54 -14.63 -6.84
C ALA A 69 -12.32 -13.31 -6.73
N LYS A 70 -12.00 -12.47 -5.73
CA LYS A 70 -12.92 -11.51 -5.11
C LYS A 70 -14.16 -12.16 -4.50
#